data_AF-A0A957L5P2-F1
#
_entry.id   AF-A0A957L5P2-F1
#
_cell.length_a   1.000
_cell.length_b   1.000
_cell.length_c   1.000
_cell.angle_alpha   90.00
_cell.angle_beta   90.00
_cell.angle_gamma   90.00
#
_symmetry.space_group_name_H-M   'P 1'
#
loop_
_entity.id
_entity.type
_entity.pdbx_description
1 polymer ?
#
loop_
_entity_poly.entity_id
_entity_poly.type
_entity_poly.pdbx_seq_one_letter_code
_entity_poly.pdbx_strand_id
1 'polypeptide(L)' 'GINGGRVHAAWPGLQPDQLVGPGDLAITTDYRDVLGELIRVRLNNPSIDEVFPGYAVTDHGLVVPR' A
#
# COMPACT_ATOMS: atom_id res chain seq x y z
N GLY A 1 7.56 -7.26 -11.33
CA GLY A 1 7.50 -8.10 -10.10
C GLY A 1 7.14 -7.24 -8.91
N ILE A 2 7.38 -7.70 -7.68
CA ILE A 2 7.28 -6.85 -6.47
C ILE A 2 8.67 -6.71 -5.85
N ASN A 3 8.99 -5.53 -5.33
CA ASN A 3 10.18 -5.29 -4.49
C ASN A 3 10.00 -5.97 -3.12
N GLY A 4 9.96 -7.31 -3.12
CA GLY A 4 9.71 -8.14 -1.96
C GLY A 4 10.89 -8.23 -0.99
N GLY A 5 10.71 -9.03 0.08
CA GLY A 5 11.75 -9.28 1.09
C GLY A 5 11.88 -8.19 2.15
N ARG A 6 10.93 -7.25 2.22
CA ARG A 6 10.86 -6.21 3.26
C ARG A 6 9.41 -5.89 3.63
N VAL A 7 9.23 -5.33 4.81
CA VAL A 7 7.97 -4.71 5.22
C VAL A 7 7.98 -3.26 4.71
N HIS A 8 7.01 -2.89 3.89
CA HIS A 8 6.90 -1.54 3.31
C HIS A 8 6.05 -0.59 4.16
N ALA A 9 5.25 -1.13 5.08
CA ALA A 9 4.51 -0.37 6.06
C ALA A 9 5.42 0.05 7.24
N ALA A 10 5.04 1.10 7.95
CA ALA A 10 5.67 1.47 9.22
C ALA A 10 5.24 0.46 10.29
N TRP A 11 5.97 -0.65 10.41
CA TRP A 11 5.67 -1.71 11.38
C TRP A 11 5.75 -1.17 12.81
N PRO A 12 4.61 -1.08 13.54
CA PRO A 12 4.61 -0.48 14.87
C PRO A 12 5.15 -1.44 15.95
N GLY A 13 5.22 -2.74 15.66
CA GLY A 13 5.53 -3.79 16.64
C GLY A 13 4.29 -4.47 17.19
N LEU A 14 4.47 -5.37 18.15
CA LEU A 14 3.41 -6.17 18.78
C LEU A 14 3.36 -5.98 20.31
N GLN A 15 4.05 -4.98 20.85
CA GLN A 15 3.95 -4.69 22.28
C GLN A 15 2.56 -4.11 22.61
N PRO A 16 2.02 -4.35 23.81
CA PRO A 16 0.66 -3.92 24.15
C PRO A 16 0.39 -2.42 23.95
N ASP A 17 1.40 -1.56 24.14
CA ASP A 17 1.31 -0.11 23.94
C ASP A 17 1.37 0.33 22.47
N GLN A 18 1.73 -0.58 21.56
CA GLN A 18 1.81 -0.36 20.12
C GLN A 18 0.55 -0.79 19.37
N LEU A 19 -0.38 -1.46 20.07
CA LEU A 19 -1.63 -1.98 19.50
C LEU A 19 -2.77 -0.97 19.70
N VAL A 20 -3.65 -0.89 18.71
CA VAL A 20 -4.87 -0.09 18.74
C VAL A 20 -6.00 -0.94 19.33
N GLY A 21 -6.71 -0.38 20.30
CA GLY A 21 -7.84 -1.07 20.94
C GLY A 21 -7.40 -2.37 21.65
N PRO A 22 -8.15 -3.47 21.52
CA PRO A 22 -7.87 -4.71 22.24
C PRO A 22 -6.68 -5.50 21.68
N GLY A 23 -6.10 -5.11 20.54
CA GLY A 23 -4.94 -5.81 19.95
C GLY A 23 -4.65 -5.58 18.46
N ASP A 24 -5.20 -4.56 17.82
CA ASP A 24 -5.05 -4.36 16.38
C ASP A 24 -3.75 -3.64 16.02
N LEU A 25 -3.18 -3.93 14.85
CA LEU A 25 -2.08 -3.13 14.31
C LEU A 25 -2.60 -1.80 13.77
N ALA A 26 -1.83 -0.73 13.98
CA ALA A 26 -2.13 0.57 13.39
C ALA A 26 -2.13 0.49 11.84
N ILE A 27 -3.17 1.04 11.22
CA ILE A 27 -3.22 1.22 9.77
C ILE A 27 -2.24 2.33 9.41
N THR A 28 -1.18 1.97 8.70
CA THR A 28 -0.12 2.91 8.28
C THR A 28 -0.03 3.08 6.77
N THR A 29 -0.79 2.30 6.01
CA THR A 29 -0.79 2.33 4.54
C THR A 29 -2.20 2.12 4.04
N ASP A 30 -2.65 2.98 3.14
CA ASP A 30 -3.91 2.79 2.44
C ASP A 30 -3.73 1.74 1.33
N TYR A 31 -4.60 0.74 1.29
CA TYR A 31 -4.50 -0.34 0.30
C TYR A 31 -4.67 0.16 -1.14
N ARG A 32 -5.33 1.31 -1.34
CA ARG A 32 -5.55 1.92 -2.66
C ARG A 32 -4.24 2.40 -3.27
N ASP A 33 -3.27 2.79 -2.45
CA ASP A 33 -1.93 3.12 -2.92
C ASP A 33 -1.24 1.88 -3.51
N VAL A 34 -1.30 0.75 -2.78
CA VAL A 34 -0.71 -0.52 -3.20
C VAL A 34 -1.32 -1.03 -4.51
N LEU A 35 -2.65 -1.05 -4.58
CA LEU A 35 -3.36 -1.52 -5.78
C LEU A 35 -3.22 -0.54 -6.93
N GLY A 36 -3.26 0.76 -6.66
CA GLY A 36 -3.11 1.82 -7.66
C GLY A 36 -1.74 1.75 -8.35
N GLU A 37 -0.67 1.59 -7.57
CA GLU A 37 0.68 1.41 -8.11
C GLU A 37 0.77 0.14 -8.96
N LEU A 38 0.17 -0.97 -8.52
CA LEU A 38 0.13 -2.24 -9.27
C LEU A 38 -0.55 -2.08 -10.64
N ILE A 39 -1.73 -1.45 -10.65
CA ILE A 39 -2.51 -1.23 -11.87
C ILE A 39 -1.73 -0.35 -12.84
N ARG A 40 -1.13 0.74 -12.33
CA ARG A 40 -0.39 1.70 -13.16
C ARG A 40 0.89 1.11 -13.72
N VAL A 41 1.71 0.49 -12.88
CA VAL A 41 3.07 0.05 -13.24
C VAL A 41 3.08 -1.32 -13.89
N ARG A 42 2.32 -2.28 -13.35
CA ARG A 42 2.40 -3.69 -13.79
C ARG A 42 1.38 -4.04 -14.86
N LEU A 43 0.16 -3.50 -14.74
CA LEU A 43 -0.90 -3.70 -15.73
C LEU A 43 -0.87 -2.63 -16.83
N ASN A 44 -0.01 -1.61 -16.69
CA ASN A 44 0.13 -0.50 -17.63
C ASN A 44 -1.21 0.19 -17.93
N ASN A 45 -2.06 0.32 -16.90
CA ASN A 45 -3.33 1.03 -16.99
C ASN A 45 -3.22 2.38 -16.27
N PRO A 46 -3.15 3.50 -17.01
CA PRO A 46 -3.04 4.83 -16.43
C PRO A 46 -4.38 5.38 -15.88
N SER A 47 -5.52 4.80 -16.23
CA SER A 47 -6.86 5.25 -15.80
C SER A 47 -7.18 4.87 -14.34
N ILE A 48 -6.32 5.29 -13.41
CA ILE A 48 -6.48 4.99 -11.97
C ILE A 48 -7.72 5.68 -11.40
N ASP A 49 -8.08 6.85 -11.91
CA ASP A 49 -9.23 7.62 -11.44
C ASP A 49 -10.56 6.92 -11.72
N GLU A 50 -10.61 6.00 -12.69
CA GLU A 50 -11.79 5.17 -12.96
C GLU A 50 -11.94 4.02 -11.94
N VAL A 51 -10.83 3.55 -11.36
CA VAL A 51 -10.79 2.46 -10.37
C VAL A 51 -10.96 3.02 -8.95
N PHE A 52 -10.31 4.15 -8.67
CA PHE A 52 -10.40 4.85 -7.38
C PHE A 52 -10.82 6.31 -7.56
N PRO A 53 -12.11 6.58 -7.84
CA PRO A 53 -12.60 7.93 -8.07
C PRO A 53 -12.35 8.85 -6.87
N GLY A 54 -11.77 10.03 -7.13
CA GLY A 54 -11.50 11.04 -6.11
C GLY A 54 -10.36 10.70 -5.14
N TYR A 55 -9.58 9.65 -5.40
CA TYR A 55 -8.45 9.25 -4.58
C TYR A 55 -7.13 9.45 -5.34
N ALA A 56 -6.23 10.26 -4.78
CA ALA A 56 -4.89 10.45 -5.32
C ALA A 56 -3.95 9.36 -4.79
N VAL A 57 -3.67 8.35 -5.63
CA VAL A 57 -2.73 7.27 -5.32
C VAL A 57 -1.33 7.82 -5.10
N THR A 58 -0.72 7.46 -3.97
CA THR A 58 0.69 7.73 -3.67
C THR A 58 1.53 6.49 -4.00
N ASP A 59 2.54 6.66 -4.84
CA ASP A 59 3.45 5.56 -5.20
C ASP A 59 4.45 5.31 -4.05
N HIS A 60 4.59 4.05 -3.63
CA HIS A 60 5.49 3.62 -2.55
C HIS A 60 6.71 2.83 -3.09
N GLY A 61 6.82 2.65 -4.41
CA GLY A 61 7.92 1.93 -5.06
C GLY A 61 7.86 0.42 -4.79
N LEU A 62 6.67 -0.12 -4.59
CA LEU A 62 6.39 -1.53 -4.35
C LEU A 62 6.56 -2.37 -5.61
N VAL A 63 6.23 -1.80 -6.77
CA VAL A 63 5.99 -2.54 -8.01
C VAL A 63 7.14 -2.33 -8.98
N VAL A 64 7.68 -3.44 -9.48
CA VAL A 64 8.69 -3.43 -10.54
C VAL A 64 7.98 -3.50 -11.89
N PRO A 65 8.33 -2.61 -12.86
CA PRO A 65 7.83 -2.65 -14.22
C PRO A 65 7.97 -4.04 -14.88
N ARG A 66 7.18 -4.28 -15.92
CA ARG A 66 7.31 -5.50 -16.72
C ARG A 66 8.57 -5.47 -17.57
#